data_AF-A0A4Q4D2U0-F1
#
_entry.id   AF-A0A4Q4D2U0-F1
#
_cell.length_a   1.000
_cell.length_b   1.000
_cell.length_c   1.000
_cell.angle_alpha   90.00
_cell.angle_beta   90.00
_cell.angle_gamma   90.00
#
_symmetry.space_group_name_H-M   'P 1'
#
loop_
_entity.id
_entity.type
_entity.pdbx_description
1 polymer ?
#
loop_
_entity_poly.entity_id
_entity_poly.type
_entity_poly.pdbx_seq_one_letter_code
_entity_poly.pdbx_strand_id
1 'polypeptide(L)'
;MTSSTPSGTDLSTPSPSGADRFVDRHIGPRASHQGEMLARLGHESLDALMEAAVPEGIRSAEMLGLPGAQSEQDALGRLRELSERNNPGIAMIGLGYHPTITPPVIRRNVLEDPSWYTAYTPYQPEISQGRLEALLNFQTMVSDLTGLP
;
A
#
# COMPACT_ATOMS: atom_id res chain seq x y z
N MET A 1 1.55 43.95 -8.60
CA MET A 1 1.07 42.86 -7.72
C MET A 1 1.61 41.57 -8.29
N THR A 2 2.78 41.16 -7.82
CA THR A 2 3.51 39.99 -8.29
C THR A 2 2.92 38.75 -7.63
N SER A 3 2.21 37.93 -8.41
CA SER A 3 1.69 36.64 -7.96
C SER A 3 2.82 35.62 -7.93
N SER A 4 3.32 35.33 -6.73
CA SER A 4 4.24 34.24 -6.47
C SER A 4 3.53 32.91 -6.70
N THR A 5 3.91 32.21 -7.76
CA THR A 5 3.60 30.80 -7.99
C THR A 5 4.13 30.00 -6.78
N PRO A 6 3.32 29.16 -6.11
CA PRO A 6 3.86 28.31 -5.06
C PRO A 6 4.79 27.29 -5.71
N SER A 7 6.08 27.42 -5.41
CA SER A 7 7.12 26.46 -5.79
C SER A 7 6.72 25.07 -5.29
N GLY A 8 6.89 24.07 -6.14
CA GLY A 8 6.55 22.68 -5.84
C GLY A 8 7.13 22.25 -4.50
N THR A 9 6.37 21.44 -3.77
CA THR A 9 6.83 20.84 -2.52
C THR A 9 7.99 19.92 -2.86
N ASP A 10 9.19 20.46 -2.71
CA ASP A 10 10.43 19.73 -2.84
C ASP A 10 10.41 18.57 -1.85
N LEU A 11 10.52 17.35 -2.38
CA LEU A 11 10.61 16.13 -1.58
C LEU A 11 11.87 16.13 -0.70
N SER A 12 12.79 17.09 -0.85
CA SER A 12 13.93 17.35 0.03
C SER A 12 13.62 18.32 1.19
N THR A 13 12.46 18.98 1.19
CA THR A 13 12.13 19.94 2.25
C THR A 13 11.68 19.19 3.51
N PRO A 14 12.34 19.38 4.67
CA PRO A 14 11.94 18.72 5.90
C PRO A 14 10.52 19.16 6.30
N SER A 15 9.74 18.22 6.84
CA SER A 15 8.43 18.52 7.41
C SER A 15 8.61 19.58 8.51
N PRO A 16 7.76 20.63 8.56
CA PRO A 16 7.84 21.69 9.58
C PRO A 16 7.52 21.19 11.00
N SER A 17 6.96 19.98 11.13
CA SER A 17 6.91 19.23 12.38
C SER A 17 7.97 18.13 12.31
N GLY A 18 8.72 17.89 13.38
CA GLY A 18 9.72 16.82 13.50
C GLY A 18 9.16 15.38 13.44
N ALA A 19 8.08 15.17 12.69
CA ALA A 19 7.50 13.90 12.34
C ALA A 19 8.25 13.28 11.15
N ASP A 20 8.60 12.00 11.28
CA ASP A 20 9.16 11.17 10.21
C ASP A 20 8.21 11.13 9.00
N ARG A 21 8.73 11.32 7.79
CA ARG A 21 7.90 11.36 6.58
C ARG A 21 7.65 9.92 6.12
N PHE A 22 6.39 9.56 5.87
CA PHE A 22 6.03 8.22 5.38
C PHE A 22 6.86 7.79 4.15
N VAL A 23 7.17 8.74 3.25
CA VAL A 23 7.98 8.47 2.05
C VAL A 23 9.37 7.93 2.38
N ASP A 24 9.99 8.34 3.49
CA ASP A 24 11.34 7.92 3.88
C ASP A 24 11.35 6.49 4.47
N ARG A 25 10.18 6.01 4.93
CA ARG A 25 9.95 4.63 5.36
C ARG A 25 9.48 3.73 4.22
N HIS A 26 8.76 4.29 3.26
CA HIS A 26 8.20 3.57 2.12
C HIS A 26 9.21 3.36 0.99
N ILE A 27 10.00 4.38 0.66
CA ILE A 27 11.02 4.31 -0.40
C ILE A 27 12.34 3.84 0.23
N GLY A 28 12.78 2.65 -0.16
CA GLY A 28 14.00 2.02 0.36
C GLY A 28 15.31 2.76 0.01
N PRO A 29 15.59 3.04 -1.28
CA PRO A 29 16.84 3.69 -1.69
C PRO A 29 17.01 5.10 -1.09
N ARG A 30 18.12 5.29 -0.38
CA ARG A 30 18.54 6.60 0.16
C ARG A 30 19.33 7.38 -0.88
N ALA A 31 19.55 8.67 -0.64
CA ALA A 31 20.25 9.55 -1.58
C ALA A 31 21.61 8.99 -2.05
N SER A 32 22.38 8.36 -1.16
CA SER A 32 23.63 7.68 -1.51
C SER A 32 23.42 6.49 -2.46
N HIS A 33 22.43 5.63 -2.20
CA HIS A 33 22.10 4.49 -3.07
C HIS A 33 21.59 4.97 -4.43
N GLN A 34 20.77 6.03 -4.46
CA GLN A 34 20.27 6.61 -5.70
C GLN A 34 21.43 7.14 -6.56
N GLY A 35 22.40 7.84 -5.96
CA GLY A 35 23.59 8.32 -6.67
C GLY A 35 24.44 7.17 -7.25
N GLU A 36 24.65 6.10 -6.49
CA GLU A 36 25.38 4.91 -6.97
C GLU A 36 24.65 4.24 -8.14
N MET A 37 23.33 4.03 -8.02
CA MET A 37 22.51 3.43 -9.08
C MET A 37 22.51 4.28 -10.35
N LEU A 38 22.35 5.61 -10.23
CA LEU A 38 22.36 6.54 -11.34
C LEU A 38 23.71 6.56 -12.07
N ALA A 39 24.81 6.59 -11.33
CA ALA A 39 26.16 6.49 -11.90
C ALA A 39 26.36 5.18 -12.66
N ARG A 40 25.84 4.05 -12.14
CA ARG A 40 25.91 2.75 -12.81
C ARG A 40 25.10 2.70 -14.11
N LEU A 41 23.98 3.42 -14.16
CA LEU A 41 23.12 3.54 -15.34
C LEU A 41 23.60 4.63 -16.32
N GLY A 42 24.53 5.50 -15.92
CA GLY A 42 25.06 6.58 -16.75
C GLY A 42 24.15 7.82 -16.81
N HIS A 43 23.31 8.04 -15.81
CA HIS A 43 22.44 9.22 -15.71
C HIS A 43 22.90 10.15 -14.58
N GLU A 44 22.79 11.46 -14.79
CA GLU A 44 23.21 12.48 -13.84
C GLU A 44 22.16 12.76 -12.75
N SER A 45 20.89 12.43 -13.01
CA SER A 45 19.78 12.67 -12.09
C SER A 45 18.61 11.72 -12.36
N LEU A 46 17.66 11.68 -11.40
CA LEU A 46 16.40 10.96 -11.58
C LEU A 46 15.55 11.58 -12.71
N ASP A 47 15.60 12.90 -12.88
CA ASP A 47 14.90 13.59 -13.97
C ASP A 47 15.45 13.19 -15.34
N ALA A 48 16.77 13.12 -15.49
CA ALA A 48 17.42 12.67 -16.71
C ALA A 48 17.09 11.19 -17.04
N LEU A 49 16.99 10.34 -16.03
CA LEU A 49 16.53 8.95 -16.20
C LEU A 49 15.06 8.90 -16.66
N MET A 50 14.18 9.73 -16.07
CA MET A 50 12.77 9.79 -16.43
C MET A 50 12.53 10.30 -17.86
N GLU A 51 13.28 11.32 -18.28
CA GLU A 51 13.25 11.84 -19.67
C GLU A 51 13.65 10.78 -20.70
N ALA A 52 14.64 9.96 -20.37
CA ALA A 52 15.07 8.87 -21.24
C ALA A 52 14.07 7.70 -21.29
N ALA A 53 13.35 7.43 -20.18
CA ALA A 53 12.48 6.26 -20.04
C ALA A 53 11.03 6.51 -20.49
N VAL A 54 10.48 7.71 -20.29
CA VAL A 54 9.08 8.03 -20.56
C VAL A 54 8.97 9.00 -21.72
N PRO A 55 8.32 8.62 -22.85
CA PRO A 55 8.14 9.52 -23.97
C PRO A 55 7.40 10.82 -23.61
N GLU A 56 7.92 11.95 -24.07
CA GLU A 56 7.40 13.29 -23.76
C GLU A 56 5.90 13.44 -24.08
N GLY A 57 5.45 12.88 -25.21
CA GLY A 57 4.06 13.00 -25.66
C GLY A 57 3.01 12.36 -24.74
N ILE A 58 3.42 11.54 -23.77
CA ILE A 58 2.52 10.95 -22.76
C ILE A 58 2.88 11.36 -21.32
N ARG A 59 3.93 12.17 -21.14
CA ARG A 59 4.34 12.63 -19.81
C ARG A 59 3.47 13.82 -19.39
N SER A 60 2.83 13.69 -18.24
CA SER A 60 2.14 14.85 -17.62
C SER A 60 3.19 15.83 -17.07
N ALA A 61 3.09 17.09 -17.48
CA ALA A 61 3.83 18.21 -16.87
C ALA A 61 3.07 18.80 -15.66
N GLU A 62 1.80 18.45 -15.49
CA GLU A 62 0.98 18.95 -14.40
C GLU A 62 1.24 18.16 -13.11
N MET A 63 1.40 18.90 -12.00
CA MET A 63 1.43 18.32 -10.68
C MET A 63 0.06 17.73 -10.33
N LEU A 64 0.04 16.59 -9.64
CA LEU A 64 -1.20 16.00 -9.16
C LEU A 64 -1.92 16.96 -8.20
N GLY A 65 -3.19 17.25 -8.47
CA GLY A 65 -4.05 18.08 -7.63
C GLY A 65 -4.53 17.38 -6.35
N LEU A 66 -3.59 16.84 -5.56
CA LEU A 66 -3.85 16.11 -4.33
C LEU A 66 -3.74 17.02 -3.10
N PRO A 67 -4.43 16.69 -1.99
CA PRO A 67 -4.18 17.32 -0.69
C PRO A 67 -2.70 17.18 -0.28
N GLY A 68 -2.22 18.11 0.53
CA GLY A 68 -0.87 18.04 1.09
C GLY A 68 -0.66 16.74 1.87
N ALA A 69 0.58 16.22 1.82
CA ALA A 69 0.94 15.00 2.52
C ALA A 69 0.69 15.12 4.03
N GLN A 70 0.21 14.03 4.62
CA GLN A 70 -0.02 13.91 6.06
C GLN A 70 1.06 13.01 6.69
N SER A 71 1.32 13.20 7.98
CA SER A 71 2.06 12.20 8.74
C SER A 71 1.25 10.92 8.87
N GLU A 72 1.89 9.79 9.19
CA GLU A 72 1.17 8.53 9.44
C GLU A 72 0.15 8.66 10.58
N GLN A 73 0.50 9.42 11.63
CA GLN A 73 -0.36 9.64 12.78
C GLN A 73 -1.60 10.45 12.40
N ASP A 74 -1.41 11.54 11.65
CA ASP A 74 -2.51 12.38 11.19
C ASP A 74 -3.44 11.63 10.23
N ALA A 75 -2.86 10.85 9.30
CA ALA A 75 -3.63 10.04 8.36
C ALA A 75 -4.49 8.99 9.10
N LEU A 76 -3.93 8.30 10.10
CA LEU A 76 -4.68 7.36 10.93
C LEU A 76 -5.76 8.07 11.76
N GLY A 77 -5.47 9.24 12.32
CA GLY A 77 -6.46 10.06 13.03
C GLY A 77 -7.63 10.44 12.12
N ARG A 78 -7.33 10.95 10.93
CA ARG A 78 -8.32 11.32 9.91
C ARG A 78 -9.20 10.14 9.49
N LEU A 79 -8.60 8.96 9.27
CA LEU A 79 -9.35 7.75 8.93
C LEU A 79 -10.27 7.30 10.06
N ARG A 80 -9.87 7.46 11.32
CA ARG A 80 -10.74 7.20 12.48
C ARG A 80 -11.95 8.13 12.50
N GLU A 81 -11.75 9.44 12.34
CA GLU A 81 -12.86 10.42 12.25
C GLU A 81 -13.86 10.05 11.15
N LEU A 82 -13.37 9.64 9.99
CA LEU A 82 -14.23 9.20 8.89
C LEU A 82 -14.99 7.91 9.25
N SER A 83 -14.32 6.95 9.89
CA SER A 83 -14.93 5.68 10.30
C SER A 83 -16.03 5.86 11.34
N GLU A 84 -15.91 6.86 12.23
CA GLU A 84 -16.90 7.18 13.27
C GLU A 84 -18.22 7.72 12.70
N ARG A 85 -18.22 8.15 11.43
CA ARG A 85 -19.45 8.57 10.74
C ARG A 85 -20.30 7.39 10.27
N ASN A 86 -19.77 6.18 10.30
CA ASN A 86 -20.54 4.98 10.00
C ASN A 86 -21.51 4.67 11.14
N ASN A 87 -22.70 4.17 10.80
CA ASN A 87 -23.71 3.75 11.79
C ASN A 87 -23.94 2.23 11.70
N PRO A 88 -23.02 1.39 12.21
CA PRO A 88 -23.17 -0.06 12.15
C PRO A 88 -24.31 -0.50 13.08
N GLY A 89 -25.36 -1.09 12.50
CA GLY A 89 -26.45 -1.73 13.22
C GLY A 89 -26.37 -3.26 13.19
N ILE A 90 -27.32 -3.93 13.82
CA ILE A 90 -27.50 -5.38 13.67
C ILE A 90 -28.05 -5.65 12.26
N ALA A 91 -27.18 -6.03 11.33
CA ALA A 91 -27.56 -6.30 9.95
C ALA A 91 -28.30 -7.65 9.83
N MET A 92 -29.62 -7.59 9.66
CA MET A 92 -30.50 -8.74 9.39
C MET A 92 -31.01 -8.74 7.93
N ILE A 93 -30.27 -8.11 7.02
CA ILE A 93 -30.67 -7.91 5.62
C ILE A 93 -30.58 -9.22 4.82
N GLY A 94 -29.58 -10.06 5.11
CA GLY A 94 -29.30 -11.27 4.34
C GLY A 94 -28.69 -10.96 2.98
N LEU A 95 -29.27 -11.49 1.90
CA LEU A 95 -28.82 -11.31 0.52
C LEU A 95 -27.35 -11.72 0.28
N GLY A 96 -26.90 -12.79 0.94
CA GLY A 96 -25.56 -13.34 0.77
C GLY A 96 -24.51 -12.83 1.76
N TYR A 97 -24.86 -11.87 2.63
CA TYR A 97 -23.97 -11.40 3.70
C TYR A 97 -24.61 -11.67 5.06
N HIS A 98 -23.90 -12.44 5.88
CA HIS A 98 -24.32 -12.82 7.22
C HIS A 98 -23.20 -12.51 8.21
N PRO A 99 -23.47 -11.81 9.34
CA PRO A 99 -22.44 -11.53 10.33
C PRO A 99 -21.90 -12.84 10.92
N THR A 100 -20.59 -12.90 11.14
CA THR A 100 -19.92 -14.04 11.77
C THR A 100 -18.91 -13.54 12.80
N ILE A 101 -18.52 -14.42 13.71
CA ILE A 101 -17.44 -14.17 14.65
C ILE A 101 -16.15 -14.66 14.01
N THR A 102 -15.30 -13.74 13.55
CA THR A 102 -13.93 -14.09 13.16
C THR A 102 -13.14 -14.47 14.41
N PRO A 103 -12.67 -15.73 14.56
CA PRO A 103 -11.95 -16.15 15.75
C PRO A 103 -10.73 -15.23 16.00
N PRO A 104 -10.52 -14.70 17.22
CA PRO A 104 -9.45 -13.74 17.48
C PRO A 104 -8.05 -14.25 17.12
N VAL A 105 -7.82 -15.56 17.26
CA VAL A 105 -6.55 -16.20 16.89
C VAL A 105 -6.30 -16.15 15.38
N ILE A 106 -7.34 -16.26 14.55
CA ILE A 106 -7.24 -16.14 13.08
C ILE A 106 -7.04 -14.67 12.70
N ARG A 107 -7.80 -13.75 13.32
CA ARG A 107 -7.64 -12.32 13.05
C ARG A 107 -6.22 -11.85 13.32
N ARG A 108 -5.66 -12.19 14.49
CA ARG A 108 -4.35 -11.69 14.92
C ARG A 108 -3.17 -12.32 14.17
N ASN A 109 -3.23 -13.63 13.88
CA ASN A 109 -2.09 -14.42 13.40
C ASN A 109 -2.16 -14.77 11.91
N VAL A 110 -3.24 -14.38 11.21
CA VAL A 110 -3.37 -14.58 9.76
C VAL A 110 -3.70 -13.24 9.10
N LEU A 111 -4.82 -12.61 9.46
CA LEU A 111 -5.28 -11.38 8.79
C LEU A 111 -4.37 -10.17 9.10
N GLU A 112 -3.91 -10.05 10.34
CA GLU A 112 -3.06 -8.95 10.81
C GLU A 112 -1.56 -9.29 10.77
N ASP A 113 -1.17 -10.44 10.21
CA ASP A 113 0.22 -10.91 10.13
C ASP A 113 0.79 -10.73 8.71
N PRO A 114 1.82 -9.87 8.52
CA PRO A 114 2.40 -9.64 7.19
C PRO A 114 3.00 -10.88 6.56
N SER A 115 3.40 -11.90 7.32
CA SER A 115 3.89 -13.16 6.75
C SER A 115 2.83 -13.91 5.92
N TRP A 116 1.55 -13.63 6.17
CA TRP A 116 0.43 -14.23 5.44
C TRP A 116 -0.07 -13.39 4.27
N TYR A 117 -0.06 -12.05 4.37
CA TYR A 117 -0.67 -11.18 3.34
C TYR A 117 0.31 -10.46 2.41
N THR A 118 1.63 -10.52 2.65
CA THR A 118 2.62 -9.85 1.77
C THR A 118 3.11 -10.75 0.65
N ALA A 119 3.07 -12.07 0.82
CA ALA A 119 3.39 -13.03 -0.23
C ALA A 119 2.32 -13.01 -1.33
N TYR A 120 2.75 -13.22 -2.58
CA TYR A 120 1.84 -13.29 -3.73
C TYR A 120 1.48 -14.74 -4.09
N THR A 121 0.89 -14.92 -5.29
CA THR A 121 0.56 -16.23 -5.86
C THR A 121 1.71 -17.22 -5.69
N PRO A 122 1.44 -18.48 -5.25
CA PRO A 122 2.45 -19.48 -4.97
C PRO A 122 3.07 -20.10 -6.23
N TYR A 123 3.72 -19.28 -7.07
CA TYR A 123 4.44 -19.74 -8.27
C TYR A 123 5.70 -20.58 -7.94
N GLN A 124 6.24 -20.44 -6.73
CA GLN A 124 7.39 -21.19 -6.24
C GLN A 124 6.94 -22.12 -5.11
N PRO A 125 6.48 -23.35 -5.42
CA PRO A 125 5.80 -24.20 -4.44
C PRO A 125 6.67 -24.60 -3.25
N GLU A 126 7.98 -24.76 -3.43
CA GLU A 126 8.94 -25.19 -2.40
C GLU A 126 9.00 -24.23 -1.21
N ILE A 127 8.80 -22.94 -1.47
CA ILE A 127 8.78 -21.87 -0.45
C ILE A 127 7.36 -21.38 -0.16
N SER A 128 6.35 -22.15 -0.55
CA SER A 128 4.93 -21.75 -0.49
C SER A 128 3.99 -22.79 0.11
N GLN A 129 4.54 -23.88 0.66
CA GLN A 129 3.75 -25.03 1.13
C GLN A 129 2.67 -24.64 2.15
N GLY A 130 2.95 -23.75 3.12
CA GLY A 130 1.97 -23.38 4.13
C GLY A 130 0.66 -22.78 3.57
N ARG A 131 0.75 -21.88 2.59
CA ARG A 131 -0.45 -21.30 1.96
C ARG A 131 -1.11 -22.24 0.94
N LEU A 132 -0.34 -23.08 0.28
CA LEU A 132 -0.87 -24.13 -0.61
C LEU A 132 -1.68 -25.15 0.19
N GLU A 133 -1.19 -25.57 1.36
CA GLU A 133 -1.90 -26.46 2.27
C GLU A 133 -3.20 -25.81 2.78
N ALA A 134 -3.16 -24.52 3.16
CA ALA A 134 -4.36 -23.80 3.56
C ALA A 134 -5.41 -23.71 2.43
N LEU A 135 -4.98 -23.51 1.18
CA LEU A 135 -5.87 -23.52 0.00
C LEU A 135 -6.42 -24.92 -0.28
N LEU A 136 -5.63 -25.97 -0.08
CA LEU A 136 -6.10 -27.35 -0.19
C LEU A 136 -7.15 -27.67 0.89
N ASN A 137 -6.92 -27.24 2.13
CA ASN A 137 -7.90 -27.37 3.21
C ASN A 137 -9.21 -26.63 2.88
N PHE A 138 -9.12 -25.46 2.25
CA PHE A 138 -10.30 -24.74 1.76
C PHE A 138 -11.04 -25.52 0.66
N GLN A 139 -10.33 -26.10 -0.31
CA GLN A 139 -10.93 -26.94 -1.35
C GLN A 139 -11.63 -28.16 -0.74
N THR A 140 -10.95 -28.89 0.14
CA THR A 140 -11.52 -30.05 0.84
C THR A 140 -12.77 -29.66 1.63
N MET A 141 -12.73 -28.55 2.38
CA MET A 141 -13.90 -28.05 3.12
C MET A 141 -15.09 -27.76 2.19
N VAL A 142 -14.85 -27.13 1.02
CA VAL A 142 -15.93 -26.88 0.06
C VAL A 142 -16.46 -28.18 -0.54
N SER A 143 -15.59 -29.12 -0.94
CA SER A 143 -15.99 -30.43 -1.47
C SER A 143 -16.81 -31.22 -0.44
N ASP A 144 -16.37 -31.26 0.82
CA ASP A 144 -17.07 -31.96 1.91
C ASP A 144 -18.45 -31.34 2.19
N LEU A 145 -18.56 -30.01 2.20
CA LEU A 145 -19.83 -29.32 2.48
C LEU A 145 -20.83 -29.39 1.32
N THR A 146 -20.34 -29.43 0.08
CA THR A 146 -21.19 -29.41 -1.12
C THR A 146 -21.46 -30.80 -1.70
N GLY A 147 -20.64 -31.80 -1.35
CA GLY A 147 -20.66 -33.13 -1.94
C GLY A 147 -20.18 -33.18 -3.39
N LEU A 148 -19.53 -32.11 -3.88
CA LEU A 148 -18.95 -32.04 -5.21
C LEU A 148 -17.49 -32.53 -5.20
N PRO A 149 -17.03 -33.17 -6.29
CA PRO A 149 -15.64 -33.58 -6.44
C PRO A 149 -14.68 -32.39 -6.47
#